data_AF-A0A0M3J1A0-F1
#
_entry.id   AF-A0A0M3J1A0-F1
#
_cell.length_a   1.000
_cell.length_b   1.000
_cell.length_c   1.000
_cell.angle_alpha   90.00
_cell.angle_beta   90.00
_cell.angle_gamma   90.00
#
_symmetry.space_group_name_H-M   'P 1'
#
loop_
_entity.id
_entity.type
_entity.pdbx_description
1 polymer ?
#
loop_
_entity_poly.entity_id
_entity_poly.type
_entity_poly.pdbx_seq_one_letter_code
_entity_poly.pdbx_strand_id
1 'polypeptide(L)'
;MSIVDLICRLVARIYFTFVHIICWIVGVVLRKRNVSKPENSLLLMSAKQAADRIRKREIKSIDLIEAYIARIEQVNGITNSVVENNFDEARQNAREVDTILDSIDEKGEAFNELMNAKPLLGVPFTVKDCIEVKGMHCTAGLVNRRDMVASEDADVVARTVGGSSGGEAALVAAAGSVIGLGSDIGGSIRIPSYFNGVFGLKPSSGVVSLVGHVIETTGHPEKMLRIGPICRYAEDLPIILKVIVSDDKLESLQLNKSTDLKTLRVFYMNGISNCFVEPLGSECSNALKLAVEHFERKYDICAIRVDLPLVHNALDFYFTSMNVPGEPAMVHEMSGIKVII
;
A
#
# COMPACT_ATOMS: atom_id res chain seq x y z
N MET A 1 16.23 -2.61 -35.33
CA MET A 1 16.46 -1.59 -34.29
C MET A 1 16.33 -0.23 -34.96
N SER A 2 15.41 0.63 -34.52
CA SER A 2 15.20 1.93 -35.16
C SER A 2 16.39 2.85 -34.88
N ILE A 3 16.65 3.81 -35.77
CA ILE A 3 17.66 4.86 -35.56
C ILE A 3 17.41 5.60 -34.22
N VAL A 4 16.15 5.77 -33.83
CA VAL A 4 15.76 6.39 -32.56
C VAL A 4 16.21 5.55 -31.35
N ASP A 5 16.01 4.22 -31.36
CA ASP A 5 16.46 3.34 -30.26
C ASP A 5 18.00 3.34 -30.15
N LEU A 6 18.70 3.37 -31.28
CA LEU A 6 20.16 3.47 -31.31
C LEU A 6 20.64 4.80 -30.71
N ILE A 7 19.99 5.92 -31.06
CA ILE A 7 20.29 7.24 -30.52
C ILE A 7 20.01 7.29 -29.00
N CYS A 8 18.85 6.82 -28.54
CA CYS A 8 18.51 6.81 -27.11
C CYS A 8 19.50 5.97 -26.29
N ARG A 9 19.90 4.79 -26.77
CA ARG A 9 20.91 3.96 -26.11
C ARG A 9 22.28 4.63 -26.07
N LEU A 10 22.66 5.32 -27.14
CA LEU A 10 23.92 6.06 -27.19
C LEU A 10 23.91 7.23 -26.19
N VAL A 11 22.83 8.02 -26.16
CA VAL A 11 22.65 9.13 -25.22
C VAL A 11 22.66 8.63 -23.77
N ALA A 12 21.90 7.58 -23.45
CA ALA A 12 21.88 7.00 -22.12
C ALA A 12 23.27 6.48 -21.69
N ARG A 13 23.99 5.78 -22.58
CA ARG A 13 25.36 5.31 -22.29
C ARG A 13 26.31 6.47 -22.02
N ILE A 14 26.26 7.54 -22.82
CA ILE A 14 27.08 8.73 -22.60
C ILE A 14 26.74 9.38 -21.26
N TYR A 15 25.45 9.58 -20.97
CA TYR A 15 24.99 10.16 -19.71
C TYR A 15 25.42 9.34 -18.49
N PHE A 16 25.14 8.03 -18.47
CA PHE A 16 25.51 7.18 -17.34
C PHE A 16 27.03 7.03 -17.20
N THR A 17 27.78 7.01 -18.30
CA THR A 17 29.26 7.02 -18.25
C THR A 17 29.77 8.32 -17.65
N PHE A 18 29.20 9.46 -18.04
CA PHE A 18 29.53 10.76 -17.48
C PHE A 18 29.19 10.85 -15.98
N VAL A 19 28.00 10.39 -15.57
CA VAL A 19 27.60 10.28 -14.15
C VAL A 19 28.58 9.37 -13.40
N HIS A 20 28.95 8.21 -13.95
CA HIS A 20 29.92 7.31 -13.34
C HIS A 20 31.29 7.99 -13.16
N ILE A 21 31.77 8.73 -14.15
CA ILE A 21 33.04 9.47 -14.06
C ILE A 21 32.94 10.55 -12.97
N ILE A 22 31.84 11.32 -12.91
CA ILE A 22 31.63 12.32 -11.85
C ILE A 22 31.60 11.64 -10.49
N CYS A 23 30.79 10.60 -10.29
CA CYS A 23 30.70 9.87 -9.03
C CYS A 23 32.06 9.26 -8.63
N TRP A 24 32.85 8.79 -9.60
CA TRP A 24 34.21 8.30 -9.36
C TRP A 24 35.16 9.42 -8.92
N ILE A 25 35.18 10.56 -9.64
CA ILE A 25 35.99 11.73 -9.26
C ILE A 25 35.60 12.21 -7.86
N VAL A 26 34.29 12.37 -7.60
CA VAL A 26 33.75 12.74 -6.28
C VAL A 26 34.20 11.72 -5.23
N GLY A 27 34.13 10.42 -5.53
CA GLY A 27 34.52 9.35 -4.62
C GLY A 27 36.03 9.24 -4.35
N VAL A 28 36.87 9.79 -5.23
CA VAL A 28 38.33 9.88 -5.06
C VAL A 28 38.74 11.17 -4.36
N VAL A 29 38.09 12.30 -4.68
CA VAL A 29 38.43 13.64 -4.16
C VAL A 29 37.83 13.88 -2.77
N LEU A 30 36.61 13.42 -2.51
CA LEU A 30 35.99 13.57 -1.20
C LEU A 30 36.52 12.51 -0.23
N ARG A 31 37.15 12.97 0.85
CA ARG A 31 37.58 12.10 1.95
C ARG A 31 36.34 11.44 2.57
N LYS A 32 36.21 10.13 2.39
CA LYS A 32 35.15 9.33 3.00
C LYS A 32 35.26 9.40 4.52
N ARG A 33 34.22 9.89 5.19
CA ARG A 33 34.06 9.78 6.64
C ARG A 33 33.43 8.41 6.91
N ASN A 34 34.00 7.65 7.83
CA ASN A 34 33.51 6.33 8.18
C ASN A 34 32.60 6.43 9.40
N VAL A 35 31.51 5.66 9.38
CA VAL A 35 30.65 5.48 10.55
C VAL A 35 31.36 4.49 11.50
N SER A 36 31.53 4.86 12.76
CA SER A 36 32.09 3.99 13.79
C SER A 36 31.23 2.74 13.98
N LYS A 37 31.80 1.63 14.46
CA LYS A 37 30.98 0.48 14.87
C LYS A 37 30.07 0.87 16.05
N PRO A 38 28.86 0.31 16.18
CA PRO A 38 28.04 0.49 17.38
C PRO A 38 28.71 -0.17 18.59
N GLU A 39 28.80 0.55 19.70
CA GLU A 39 29.43 0.07 20.95
C GLU A 39 28.39 -0.38 21.99
N ASN A 40 27.22 0.23 22.00
CA ASN A 40 26.12 -0.14 22.88
C ASN A 40 25.47 -1.45 22.41
N SER A 41 25.45 -2.46 23.29
CA SER A 41 24.90 -3.78 22.99
C SER A 41 23.39 -3.76 22.71
N LEU A 42 22.65 -2.76 23.19
CA LEU A 42 21.22 -2.60 22.89
C LEU A 42 20.96 -2.37 21.40
N LEU A 43 21.90 -1.73 20.70
CA LEU A 43 21.84 -1.46 19.25
C LEU A 43 22.05 -2.73 18.39
N LEU A 44 22.47 -3.83 19.00
CA LEU A 44 22.78 -5.09 18.32
C LEU A 44 21.64 -6.11 18.42
N MET A 45 20.55 -5.77 19.12
CA MET A 45 19.39 -6.64 19.25
C MET A 45 18.49 -6.54 18.01
N SER A 46 17.92 -7.66 17.60
CA SER A 46 16.80 -7.67 16.65
C SER A 46 15.52 -7.08 17.30
N ALA A 47 14.58 -6.61 16.48
CA ALA A 47 13.29 -6.10 16.95
C ALA A 47 12.52 -7.13 17.81
N LYS A 48 12.57 -8.41 17.43
CA LYS A 48 11.99 -9.51 18.22
C LYS A 48 12.65 -9.64 19.59
N GLN A 49 13.99 -9.65 19.63
CA GLN A 49 14.73 -9.72 20.89
C GLN A 49 14.44 -8.50 21.77
N ALA A 50 14.41 -7.29 21.20
CA ALA A 50 14.04 -6.09 21.93
C ALA A 50 12.63 -6.19 22.54
N ALA A 51 11.63 -6.56 21.73
CA ALA A 51 10.26 -6.75 22.19
C ALA A 51 10.16 -7.81 23.30
N ASP A 52 10.82 -8.96 23.12
CA ASP A 52 10.82 -10.05 24.10
C ASP A 52 11.47 -9.62 25.43
N ARG A 53 12.56 -8.84 25.38
CA ARG A 53 13.29 -8.36 26.57
C ARG A 53 12.54 -7.25 27.30
N ILE A 54 11.88 -6.34 26.57
CA ILE A 54 10.98 -5.32 27.14
C ILE A 54 9.80 -6.01 27.83
N ARG A 55 9.16 -6.97 27.15
CA ARG A 55 8.05 -7.78 27.70
C ARG A 55 8.43 -8.47 29.01
N LYS A 56 9.65 -9.00 29.10
CA LYS A 56 10.18 -9.67 30.30
C LYS A 56 10.77 -8.70 31.34
N ARG A 57 10.64 -7.39 31.13
CA ARG A 57 11.22 -6.32 31.98
C ARG A 57 12.74 -6.46 32.18
N GLU A 58 13.43 -7.09 31.24
CA GLU A 58 14.90 -7.22 31.26
C GLU A 58 15.60 -5.92 30.84
N ILE A 59 14.89 -5.09 30.07
CA ILE A 59 15.30 -3.73 29.67
C ILE A 59 14.05 -2.85 29.67
N LYS A 60 14.21 -1.53 29.86
CA LYS A 60 13.13 -0.58 29.65
C LYS A 60 13.07 -0.09 28.21
N SER A 61 11.88 0.30 27.75
CA SER A 61 11.68 0.92 26.43
C SER A 61 12.44 2.24 26.35
N ILE A 62 12.43 3.05 27.42
CA ILE A 62 13.18 4.33 27.45
C ILE A 62 14.69 4.13 27.27
N ASP A 63 15.28 3.08 27.85
CA ASP A 63 16.72 2.80 27.72
C ASP A 63 17.09 2.46 26.27
N LEU A 64 16.20 1.74 25.58
CA LEU A 64 16.37 1.39 24.17
C LEU A 64 16.26 2.64 23.27
N ILE A 65 15.27 3.50 23.53
CA ILE A 65 15.07 4.75 22.80
C ILE A 65 16.27 5.69 22.96
N GLU A 66 16.77 5.89 24.19
CA GLU A 66 17.95 6.73 24.42
C GLU A 66 19.21 6.17 23.73
N ALA A 67 19.38 4.84 23.71
CA ALA A 67 20.48 4.21 22.98
C ALA A 67 20.43 4.52 21.48
N TYR A 68 19.25 4.45 20.85
CA TYR A 68 19.08 4.76 19.43
C TYR A 68 19.21 6.26 19.14
N ILE A 69 18.69 7.15 20.00
CA ILE A 69 18.86 8.60 19.85
C ILE A 69 20.33 8.98 19.90
N ALA A 70 21.06 8.54 20.92
CA ALA A 70 22.49 8.80 21.06
C ALA A 70 23.28 8.28 19.84
N ARG A 71 22.87 7.14 19.28
CA ARG A 71 23.47 6.61 18.07
C ARG A 71 23.16 7.45 16.84
N ILE A 72 21.93 7.91 16.67
CA ILE A 72 21.54 8.79 15.56
C ILE A 72 22.35 10.08 15.64
N GLU A 73 22.44 10.72 16.80
CA GLU A 73 23.24 11.93 17.02
C GLU A 73 24.72 11.72 16.69
N GLN A 74 25.27 10.54 17.02
CA GLN A 74 26.65 10.19 16.71
C GLN A 74 26.92 10.07 15.20
N VAL A 75 25.98 9.53 14.41
CA VAL A 75 26.25 9.12 13.02
C VAL A 75 25.58 10.00 11.96
N ASN A 76 24.49 10.69 12.29
CA ASN A 76 23.68 11.37 11.30
C ASN A 76 24.40 12.56 10.65
N GLY A 77 25.36 13.19 11.33
CA GLY A 77 26.22 14.22 10.73
C GLY A 77 27.18 13.69 9.65
N ILE A 78 27.31 12.37 9.51
CA ILE A 78 28.05 11.70 8.43
C ILE A 78 27.08 11.18 7.37
N THR A 79 25.95 10.58 7.78
CA THR A 79 25.06 9.85 6.87
C THR A 79 23.90 10.67 6.33
N ASN A 80 23.49 11.74 7.02
CA ASN A 80 22.33 12.59 6.73
C ASN A 80 21.06 11.77 6.42
N SER A 81 20.84 10.69 7.18
CA SER A 81 19.79 9.71 6.91
C SER A 81 18.49 10.00 7.64
N VAL A 82 18.56 10.67 8.79
CA VAL A 82 17.40 11.19 9.53
C VAL A 82 17.29 12.66 9.20
N VAL A 83 16.26 13.04 8.44
CA VAL A 83 16.05 14.40 7.94
C VAL A 83 15.19 15.24 8.88
N GLU A 84 14.36 14.58 9.69
CA GLU A 84 13.54 15.16 10.74
C GLU A 84 13.41 14.13 11.87
N ASN A 85 13.24 14.58 13.11
CA ASN A 85 13.13 13.71 14.28
C ASN A 85 11.96 14.13 15.19
N ASN A 86 11.46 13.16 15.95
CA ASN A 86 10.42 13.34 16.97
C ASN A 86 10.90 12.80 18.34
N PHE A 87 12.17 13.04 18.69
CA PHE A 87 12.81 12.40 19.84
C PHE A 87 12.09 12.60 21.18
N ASP A 88 11.52 13.78 21.42
CA ASP A 88 10.83 14.07 22.67
C ASP A 88 9.51 13.29 22.81
N GLU A 89 8.74 13.17 21.73
CA GLU A 89 7.54 12.34 21.68
C GLU A 89 7.90 10.85 21.79
N ALA A 90 8.97 10.42 21.11
CA ALA A 90 9.46 9.04 21.20
C ALA A 90 9.86 8.67 22.64
N ARG A 91 10.50 9.59 23.38
CA ARG A 91 10.81 9.44 24.82
C ARG A 91 9.54 9.35 25.65
N GLN A 92 8.57 10.22 25.39
CA GLN A 92 7.30 10.22 26.13
C GLN A 92 6.56 8.89 25.95
N ASN A 93 6.40 8.43 24.71
CA ASN A 93 5.77 7.16 24.37
C ASN A 93 6.50 5.96 25.03
N ALA A 94 7.83 5.99 25.09
CA ALA A 94 8.62 4.95 25.75
C ALA A 94 8.36 4.89 27.27
N ARG A 95 8.30 6.06 27.93
CA ARG A 95 7.98 6.14 29.38
C ARG A 95 6.56 5.65 29.67
N GLU A 96 5.61 5.95 28.78
CA GLU A 96 4.23 5.47 28.90
C GLU A 96 4.16 3.94 28.77
N VAL A 97 4.89 3.36 27.81
CA VAL A 97 5.03 1.90 27.70
C VAL A 97 5.60 1.30 28.99
N ASP A 98 6.69 1.86 29.50
CA ASP A 98 7.31 1.37 30.75
C ASP A 98 6.34 1.48 31.94
N THR A 99 5.57 2.57 32.03
CA THR A 99 4.56 2.76 33.08
C THR A 99 3.42 1.76 32.98
N ILE A 100 2.91 1.52 31.76
CA ILE A 100 1.88 0.51 31.51
C ILE A 100 2.41 -0.86 31.94
N LEU A 101 3.62 -1.23 31.52
CA LEU A 101 4.23 -2.50 31.88
C LEU A 101 4.46 -2.61 33.38
N ASP A 102 4.88 -1.56 34.08
CA ASP A 102 5.08 -1.58 35.54
C ASP A 102 3.74 -1.72 36.31
N SER A 103 2.61 -1.33 35.70
CA SER A 103 1.27 -1.36 36.34
C SER A 103 0.48 -2.66 36.16
N ILE A 104 0.90 -3.55 35.26
CA ILE A 104 0.18 -4.80 34.93
C ILE A 104 0.89 -6.03 35.50
N ASP A 105 0.15 -7.06 35.90
CA ASP A 105 0.76 -8.32 36.31
C ASP A 105 1.27 -9.09 35.08
N GLU A 106 2.53 -9.52 35.13
CA GLU A 106 3.24 -10.27 34.08
C GLU A 106 2.53 -11.59 33.72
N LYS A 107 1.75 -12.14 34.66
CA LYS A 107 0.99 -13.39 34.46
C LYS A 107 -0.51 -13.17 34.26
N GLY A 108 -0.95 -11.92 34.22
CA GLY A 108 -2.36 -11.56 34.08
C GLY A 108 -2.88 -11.71 32.65
N GLU A 109 -4.20 -11.85 32.52
CA GLU A 109 -4.90 -11.88 31.23
C GLU A 109 -4.66 -10.58 30.42
N ALA A 110 -4.70 -9.43 31.11
CA ALA A 110 -4.45 -8.11 30.51
C ALA A 110 -3.04 -8.00 29.88
N PHE A 111 -2.04 -8.66 30.47
CA PHE A 111 -0.69 -8.69 29.89
C PHE A 111 -0.66 -9.51 28.61
N ASN A 112 -1.27 -10.70 28.61
CA ASN A 112 -1.34 -11.55 27.42
C ASN A 112 -2.10 -10.89 26.27
N GLU A 113 -3.22 -10.22 26.56
CA GLU A 113 -3.99 -9.46 25.58
C GLU A 113 -3.16 -8.33 24.96
N LEU A 114 -2.50 -7.52 25.79
CA LEU A 114 -1.64 -6.43 25.34
C LEU A 114 -0.48 -6.94 24.47
N MET A 115 0.14 -8.06 24.86
CA MET A 115 1.27 -8.65 24.14
C MET A 115 0.88 -9.24 22.79
N ASN A 116 -0.35 -9.75 22.65
CA ASN A 116 -0.90 -10.23 21.39
C ASN A 116 -1.30 -9.06 20.48
N ALA A 117 -1.95 -8.04 21.04
CA ALA A 117 -2.39 -6.87 20.27
C ALA A 117 -1.21 -6.01 19.78
N LYS A 118 -0.16 -5.88 20.61
CA LYS A 118 0.98 -5.00 20.36
C LYS A 118 2.30 -5.79 20.40
N PRO A 119 2.60 -6.60 19.37
CA PRO A 119 3.79 -7.47 19.37
C PRO A 119 5.13 -6.72 19.33
N LEU A 120 5.13 -5.42 19.02
CA LEU A 120 6.30 -4.55 18.98
C LEU A 120 6.24 -3.42 20.02
N LEU A 121 5.45 -3.59 21.09
CA LEU A 121 5.29 -2.57 22.13
C LEU A 121 6.66 -2.13 22.68
N GLY A 122 6.93 -0.82 22.60
CA GLY A 122 8.17 -0.22 23.12
C GLY A 122 9.40 -0.34 22.23
N VAL A 123 9.29 -0.91 21.01
CA VAL A 123 10.41 -1.02 20.06
C VAL A 123 10.47 0.22 19.15
N PRO A 124 11.61 0.93 19.06
CA PRO A 124 11.77 2.06 18.15
C PRO A 124 11.78 1.63 16.68
N PHE A 125 11.29 2.50 15.80
CA PHE A 125 11.40 2.35 14.35
C PHE A 125 11.54 3.73 13.69
N THR A 126 11.91 3.73 12.41
CA THR A 126 11.98 4.95 11.58
C THR A 126 11.06 4.82 10.38
N VAL A 127 10.61 5.97 9.86
CA VAL A 127 9.68 6.07 8.74
C VAL A 127 10.34 6.86 7.60
N LYS A 128 10.09 6.47 6.36
CA LYS A 128 10.59 7.21 5.19
C LYS A 128 9.78 8.51 5.05
N ASP A 129 10.45 9.63 4.80
CA ASP A 129 9.85 10.98 4.69
C ASP A 129 8.74 11.14 3.62
N CYS A 130 8.51 10.15 2.77
CA CYS A 130 7.35 10.12 1.87
C CYS A 130 6.12 9.37 2.45
N ILE A 131 6.14 9.06 3.74
CA ILE A 131 5.07 8.38 4.47
C ILE A 131 4.66 9.32 5.62
N GLU A 132 3.39 9.69 5.64
CA GLU A 132 2.86 10.69 6.56
C GLU A 132 2.97 10.24 8.02
N VAL A 133 3.46 11.14 8.89
CA VAL A 133 3.43 11.01 10.34
C VAL A 133 2.88 12.33 10.85
N LYS A 134 1.81 12.27 11.66
CA LYS A 134 1.07 13.44 12.11
C LYS A 134 2.00 14.47 12.74
N GLY A 135 1.95 15.71 12.25
CA GLY A 135 2.77 16.81 12.75
C GLY A 135 4.21 16.85 12.25
N MET A 136 4.65 15.88 11.44
CA MET A 136 5.96 15.87 10.78
C MET A 136 5.84 16.24 9.29
N HIS A 137 6.96 16.62 8.67
CA HIS A 137 6.98 16.93 7.25
C HIS A 137 6.92 15.65 6.39
N CYS A 138 6.16 15.72 5.29
CA CYS A 138 6.07 14.65 4.28
C CYS A 138 6.56 15.18 2.92
N THR A 139 7.87 15.31 2.77
CA THR A 139 8.45 16.08 1.64
C THR A 139 8.73 15.23 0.41
N ALA A 140 8.89 13.91 0.58
CA ALA A 140 9.45 12.99 -0.43
C ALA A 140 10.78 13.48 -1.04
N GLY A 141 11.55 14.27 -0.28
CA GLY A 141 12.79 14.92 -0.76
C GLY A 141 12.59 16.03 -1.81
N LEU A 142 11.36 16.54 -2.01
CA LEU A 142 11.06 17.59 -2.99
C LEU A 142 11.05 18.97 -2.30
N VAL A 143 11.87 19.89 -2.81
CA VAL A 143 11.97 21.27 -2.28
C VAL A 143 10.63 22.01 -2.28
N ASN A 144 9.75 21.71 -3.26
CA ASN A 144 8.42 22.31 -3.33
C ASN A 144 7.44 21.79 -2.28
N ARG A 145 7.78 20.70 -1.57
CA ARG A 145 7.00 20.10 -0.48
C ARG A 145 7.60 20.37 0.90
N ARG A 146 8.65 21.20 1.00
CA ARG A 146 9.37 21.46 2.26
C ARG A 146 8.47 21.97 3.40
N ASP A 147 7.35 22.61 3.06
CA ASP A 147 6.39 23.18 4.02
C ASP A 147 5.14 22.28 4.18
N MET A 148 5.11 21.08 3.60
CA MET A 148 3.99 20.13 3.77
C MET A 148 4.17 19.34 5.06
N VAL A 149 3.37 19.68 6.06
CA VAL A 149 3.25 18.95 7.33
C VAL A 149 2.01 18.07 7.26
N ALA A 150 2.15 16.79 7.62
CA ALA A 150 1.05 15.85 7.61
C ALA A 150 0.07 16.16 8.75
N SER A 151 -1.23 16.23 8.42
CA SER A 151 -2.31 16.44 9.39
C SER A 151 -2.63 15.20 10.22
N GLU A 152 -2.24 14.04 9.74
CA GLU A 152 -2.57 12.72 10.27
C GLU A 152 -1.46 11.70 9.96
N ASP A 153 -1.47 10.58 10.69
CA ASP A 153 -0.54 9.48 10.43
C ASP A 153 -0.99 8.72 9.18
N ALA A 154 -0.05 8.33 8.32
CA ALA A 154 -0.34 7.40 7.24
C ALA A 154 -0.83 6.07 7.83
N ASP A 155 -1.74 5.41 7.13
CA ASP A 155 -2.25 4.12 7.60
C ASP A 155 -1.15 3.06 7.76
N VAL A 156 0.06 3.15 7.20
CA VAL A 156 1.13 2.18 7.52
C VAL A 156 1.79 2.47 8.88
N VAL A 157 1.77 3.73 9.28
CA VAL A 157 2.14 4.20 10.62
C VAL A 157 1.04 3.82 11.63
N ALA A 158 -0.23 3.71 11.19
CA ALA A 158 -1.37 3.25 12.00
C ALA A 158 -1.82 1.75 11.82
N ARG A 159 -1.39 1.06 10.75
CA ARG A 159 -1.87 -0.19 10.06
C ARG A 159 -3.14 -0.06 9.15
N THR A 160 -3.04 -0.37 7.82
CA THR A 160 -4.12 -0.24 6.80
C THR A 160 -4.82 -1.55 6.44
N VAL A 161 -6.11 -1.47 6.12
CA VAL A 161 -6.93 -2.54 5.51
C VAL A 161 -7.20 -2.28 4.01
N GLY A 162 -6.48 -1.34 3.41
CA GLY A 162 -6.77 -0.82 2.08
C GLY A 162 -8.05 0.03 2.06
N GLY A 163 -8.40 0.61 0.92
CA GLY A 163 -9.55 1.51 0.85
C GLY A 163 -10.07 1.74 -0.57
N SER A 164 -11.23 2.40 -0.70
CA SER A 164 -12.07 2.94 0.38
C SER A 164 -12.98 1.92 1.09
N SER A 165 -13.24 0.75 0.50
CA SER A 165 -14.08 -0.30 1.12
C SER A 165 -13.31 -1.17 2.14
N GLY A 166 -12.39 -0.56 2.89
CA GLY A 166 -11.49 -1.23 3.82
C GLY A 166 -12.23 -1.91 4.98
N GLY A 167 -13.23 -1.24 5.54
CA GLY A 167 -14.04 -1.77 6.64
C GLY A 167 -14.75 -3.07 6.28
N GLU A 168 -15.34 -3.15 5.07
CA GLU A 168 -16.01 -4.35 4.58
C GLU A 168 -15.03 -5.51 4.39
N ALA A 169 -13.88 -5.27 3.76
CA ALA A 169 -12.86 -6.30 3.55
C ALA A 169 -12.28 -6.82 4.87
N ALA A 170 -12.01 -5.92 5.82
CA ALA A 170 -11.51 -6.27 7.15
C ALA A 170 -12.55 -7.10 7.94
N LEU A 171 -13.81 -6.69 7.94
CA LEU A 171 -14.88 -7.35 8.69
C LEU A 171 -15.22 -8.73 8.11
N VAL A 172 -15.25 -8.86 6.79
CA VAL A 172 -15.42 -10.15 6.10
C VAL A 172 -14.23 -11.08 6.37
N ALA A 173 -13.00 -10.58 6.33
CA ALA A 173 -11.79 -11.36 6.63
C ALA A 173 -11.76 -11.85 8.07
N ALA A 174 -12.14 -10.99 9.02
CA ALA A 174 -12.22 -11.29 10.45
C ALA A 174 -13.42 -12.18 10.84
N ALA A 175 -14.21 -12.64 9.85
CA ALA A 175 -15.42 -13.40 10.07
C ALA A 175 -16.53 -12.70 10.88
N GLY A 176 -16.51 -11.37 10.92
CA GLY A 176 -17.57 -10.54 11.49
C GLY A 176 -18.77 -10.34 10.56
N SER A 177 -18.57 -10.54 9.25
CA SER A 177 -19.66 -10.63 8.26
C SER A 177 -19.40 -11.77 7.28
N VAL A 178 -20.47 -12.27 6.65
CA VAL A 178 -20.40 -13.32 5.62
C VAL A 178 -20.09 -12.69 4.24
N ILE A 179 -20.75 -11.56 3.94
CA ILE A 179 -20.64 -10.82 2.67
C ILE A 179 -20.68 -9.32 3.01
N GLY A 180 -19.86 -8.53 2.31
CA GLY A 180 -19.88 -7.07 2.33
C GLY A 180 -20.20 -6.49 0.96
N LEU A 181 -20.67 -5.24 0.92
CA LEU A 181 -20.87 -4.46 -0.32
C LEU A 181 -20.01 -3.21 -0.28
N GLY A 182 -19.14 -3.07 -1.27
CA GLY A 182 -18.29 -1.88 -1.45
C GLY A 182 -18.60 -1.15 -2.74
N SER A 183 -17.88 -0.04 -2.97
CA SER A 183 -17.84 0.64 -4.25
C SER A 183 -16.40 0.73 -4.78
N ASP A 184 -16.24 0.70 -6.10
CA ASP A 184 -14.94 0.65 -6.79
C ASP A 184 -15.00 1.49 -8.06
N ILE A 185 -14.27 2.60 -8.05
CA ILE A 185 -14.02 3.45 -9.22
C ILE A 185 -12.59 3.32 -9.73
N GLY A 186 -11.63 3.15 -8.82
CA GLY A 186 -10.18 3.08 -9.10
C GLY A 186 -9.46 1.93 -8.41
N GLY A 187 -10.19 0.94 -7.89
CA GLY A 187 -9.64 -0.18 -7.11
C GLY A 187 -10.27 -0.38 -5.74
N SER A 188 -11.24 0.45 -5.36
CA SER A 188 -11.73 0.56 -3.98
C SER A 188 -12.47 -0.66 -3.40
N ILE A 189 -12.73 -1.71 -4.19
CA ILE A 189 -13.13 -3.06 -3.72
C ILE A 189 -11.94 -4.01 -3.81
N ARG A 190 -11.23 -3.99 -4.94
CA ARG A 190 -10.16 -4.95 -5.26
C ARG A 190 -8.90 -4.78 -4.40
N ILE A 191 -8.49 -3.55 -4.12
CA ILE A 191 -7.34 -3.21 -3.28
C ILE A 191 -7.57 -3.67 -1.83
N PRO A 192 -8.64 -3.27 -1.14
CA PRO A 192 -8.88 -3.75 0.22
C PRO A 192 -9.09 -5.26 0.27
N SER A 193 -9.73 -5.88 -0.73
CA SER A 193 -9.84 -7.34 -0.79
C SER A 193 -8.50 -8.05 -0.89
N TYR A 194 -7.60 -7.52 -1.74
CA TYR A 194 -6.22 -8.00 -1.85
C TYR A 194 -5.45 -7.86 -0.53
N PHE A 195 -5.57 -6.73 0.18
CA PHE A 195 -4.85 -6.48 1.43
C PHE A 195 -5.31 -7.39 2.58
N ASN A 196 -6.59 -7.77 2.60
CA ASN A 196 -7.17 -8.59 3.66
C ASN A 196 -7.29 -10.07 3.30
N GLY A 197 -6.83 -10.49 2.12
CA GLY A 197 -6.87 -11.90 1.69
C GLY A 197 -8.28 -12.44 1.44
N VAL A 198 -9.19 -11.60 0.96
CA VAL A 198 -10.58 -11.96 0.62
C VAL A 198 -10.88 -11.71 -0.87
N PHE A 199 -12.02 -12.19 -1.35
CA PHE A 199 -12.42 -12.02 -2.74
C PHE A 199 -13.31 -10.79 -2.89
N GLY A 200 -12.93 -9.87 -3.79
CA GLY A 200 -13.71 -8.69 -4.13
C GLY A 200 -13.94 -8.59 -5.64
N LEU A 201 -15.18 -8.35 -6.04
CA LEU A 201 -15.54 -8.24 -7.45
C LEU A 201 -16.02 -6.82 -7.76
N LYS A 202 -15.39 -6.20 -8.77
CA LYS A 202 -15.92 -5.00 -9.45
C LYS A 202 -16.68 -5.43 -10.70
N PRO A 203 -18.02 -5.35 -10.74
CA PRO A 203 -18.80 -5.77 -11.90
C PRO A 203 -18.55 -4.93 -13.16
N SER A 204 -19.10 -5.40 -14.27
CA SER A 204 -19.15 -4.66 -15.53
C SER A 204 -20.03 -3.41 -15.44
N SER A 205 -19.79 -2.47 -16.35
CA SER A 205 -20.52 -1.20 -16.39
C SER A 205 -22.04 -1.39 -16.53
N GLY A 206 -22.81 -0.71 -15.68
CA GLY A 206 -24.28 -0.70 -15.75
C GLY A 206 -24.96 -2.00 -15.30
N VAL A 207 -24.23 -2.94 -14.69
CA VAL A 207 -24.78 -4.23 -14.24
C VAL A 207 -25.48 -4.13 -12.87
N VAL A 208 -24.95 -3.32 -11.97
CA VAL A 208 -25.54 -3.01 -10.66
C VAL A 208 -25.93 -1.53 -10.68
N SER A 209 -27.16 -1.23 -10.25
CA SER A 209 -27.66 0.14 -10.15
C SER A 209 -26.82 0.97 -9.17
N LEU A 210 -26.54 2.22 -9.51
CA LEU A 210 -25.91 3.20 -8.62
C LEU A 210 -26.94 4.05 -7.88
N VAL A 211 -28.25 3.83 -8.08
CA VAL A 211 -29.31 4.59 -7.41
C VAL A 211 -29.17 4.42 -5.89
N GLY A 212 -29.10 5.54 -5.18
CA GLY A 212 -28.91 5.58 -3.72
C GLY A 212 -27.45 5.58 -3.28
N HIS A 213 -26.49 5.49 -4.19
CA HIS A 213 -25.08 5.75 -3.88
C HIS A 213 -24.87 7.26 -3.67
N VAL A 214 -24.19 7.64 -2.58
CA VAL A 214 -24.04 9.06 -2.16
C VAL A 214 -23.26 9.90 -3.17
N ILE A 215 -22.26 9.29 -3.82
CA ILE A 215 -21.50 9.98 -4.87
C ILE A 215 -22.31 9.85 -6.16
N GLU A 216 -22.90 10.96 -6.57
CA GLU A 216 -23.55 11.10 -7.86
C GLU A 216 -22.47 11.36 -8.92
N THR A 217 -22.50 10.61 -10.02
CA THR A 217 -21.47 10.72 -11.04
C THR A 217 -22.12 10.86 -12.40
N THR A 218 -21.60 11.75 -13.25
CA THR A 218 -22.05 11.90 -14.64
C THR A 218 -20.90 11.60 -15.60
N GLY A 219 -21.20 11.20 -16.84
CA GLY A 219 -20.17 11.07 -17.87
C GLY A 219 -19.25 9.84 -17.72
N HIS A 220 -17.93 10.05 -17.68
CA HIS A 220 -16.95 8.95 -17.60
C HIS A 220 -16.85 8.32 -16.19
N PRO A 221 -16.86 9.09 -15.09
CA PRO A 221 -16.87 8.52 -13.73
C PRO A 221 -18.06 7.58 -13.49
N GLU A 222 -19.23 7.90 -14.03
CA GLU A 222 -20.42 7.03 -13.97
C GLU A 222 -20.20 5.67 -14.65
N LYS A 223 -19.37 5.63 -15.68
CA LYS A 223 -18.97 4.40 -16.38
C LYS A 223 -17.95 3.58 -15.57
N MET A 224 -17.22 4.23 -14.67
CA MET A 224 -16.13 3.63 -13.90
C MET A 224 -16.59 3.13 -12.53
N LEU A 225 -17.38 3.91 -11.80
CA LEU A 225 -17.86 3.62 -10.44
C LEU A 225 -18.79 2.42 -10.43
N ARG A 226 -18.48 1.37 -9.67
CA ARG A 226 -19.34 0.19 -9.53
C ARG A 226 -19.53 -0.20 -8.08
N ILE A 227 -20.73 -0.64 -7.74
CA ILE A 227 -21.01 -1.36 -6.49
C ILE A 227 -20.74 -2.84 -6.73
N GLY A 228 -20.13 -3.50 -5.75
CA GLY A 228 -19.80 -4.92 -5.88
C GLY A 228 -19.54 -5.60 -4.54
N PRO A 229 -19.54 -6.94 -4.54
CA PRO A 229 -19.43 -7.73 -3.33
C PRO A 229 -17.98 -7.98 -2.89
N ILE A 230 -17.83 -8.21 -1.59
CA ILE A 230 -16.64 -8.74 -0.93
C ILE A 230 -17.03 -9.97 -0.09
N CYS A 231 -16.32 -11.09 -0.23
CA CYS A 231 -16.62 -12.36 0.46
C CYS A 231 -15.35 -13.18 0.74
N ARG A 232 -15.43 -14.16 1.67
CA ARG A 232 -14.30 -15.05 1.99
C ARG A 232 -14.08 -16.16 0.95
N TYR A 233 -15.13 -16.59 0.25
CA TYR A 233 -15.05 -17.67 -0.73
C TYR A 233 -15.47 -17.19 -2.11
N ALA A 234 -14.69 -17.52 -3.14
CA ALA A 234 -14.99 -17.13 -4.52
C ALA A 234 -16.35 -17.64 -5.02
N GLU A 235 -16.86 -18.75 -4.47
CA GLU A 235 -18.15 -19.34 -4.82
C GLU A 235 -19.35 -18.49 -4.37
N ASP A 236 -19.16 -17.59 -3.40
CA ASP A 236 -20.21 -16.67 -2.92
C ASP A 236 -20.46 -15.52 -3.90
N LEU A 237 -19.44 -15.10 -4.66
CA LEU A 237 -19.51 -13.99 -5.61
C LEU A 237 -20.69 -14.10 -6.61
N PRO A 238 -20.88 -15.22 -7.34
CA PRO A 238 -22.01 -15.34 -8.26
C PRO A 238 -23.36 -15.39 -7.55
N ILE A 239 -23.43 -15.79 -6.27
CA ILE A 239 -24.69 -15.86 -5.52
C ILE A 239 -25.14 -14.44 -5.16
N ILE A 240 -24.28 -13.65 -4.52
CA ILE A 240 -24.62 -12.27 -4.17
C ILE A 240 -24.82 -11.40 -5.42
N LEU A 241 -24.04 -11.64 -6.49
CA LEU A 241 -24.21 -10.90 -7.73
C LEU A 241 -25.61 -11.10 -8.32
N LYS A 242 -26.20 -12.30 -8.26
CA LYS A 242 -27.60 -12.51 -8.71
C LYS A 242 -28.62 -11.68 -7.95
N VAL A 243 -28.32 -11.32 -6.69
CA VAL A 243 -29.22 -10.57 -5.82
C VAL A 243 -29.13 -9.06 -6.09
N ILE A 244 -27.93 -8.54 -6.35
CA ILE A 244 -27.70 -7.09 -6.46
C ILE A 244 -27.74 -6.55 -7.90
N VAL A 245 -27.73 -7.45 -8.89
CA VAL A 245 -27.82 -7.08 -10.32
C VAL A 245 -29.23 -6.61 -10.66
N SER A 246 -29.33 -5.57 -11.48
CA SER A 246 -30.62 -5.10 -12.01
C SER A 246 -31.28 -6.21 -12.85
N ASP A 247 -32.59 -6.42 -12.65
CA ASP A 247 -33.33 -7.53 -13.28
C ASP A 247 -33.16 -7.58 -14.81
N ASP A 248 -33.09 -6.41 -15.47
CA ASP A 248 -32.94 -6.29 -16.92
C ASP A 248 -31.55 -6.74 -17.44
N LYS A 249 -30.56 -6.90 -16.56
CA LYS A 249 -29.20 -7.34 -16.90
C LYS A 249 -28.89 -8.77 -16.48
N LEU A 250 -29.67 -9.37 -15.58
CA LEU A 250 -29.34 -10.65 -14.96
C LEU A 250 -29.15 -11.78 -15.98
N GLU A 251 -30.05 -11.90 -16.96
CA GLU A 251 -29.98 -12.95 -17.99
C GLU A 251 -28.71 -12.81 -18.87
N SER A 252 -28.28 -11.58 -19.13
CA SER A 252 -27.12 -11.30 -19.98
C SER A 252 -25.79 -11.77 -19.36
N LEU A 253 -25.73 -11.88 -18.03
CA LEU A 253 -24.52 -12.29 -17.31
C LEU A 253 -24.27 -13.80 -17.34
N GLN A 254 -25.28 -14.61 -17.65
CA GLN A 254 -25.16 -16.07 -17.74
C GLN A 254 -24.50 -16.72 -16.49
N LEU A 255 -24.76 -16.21 -15.28
CA LEU A 255 -24.05 -16.61 -14.04
C LEU A 255 -24.19 -18.10 -13.66
N ASN A 256 -25.20 -18.80 -14.19
CA ASN A 256 -25.43 -20.23 -13.97
C ASN A 256 -24.80 -21.13 -15.04
N LYS A 257 -24.23 -20.54 -16.10
CA LYS A 257 -23.69 -21.30 -17.23
C LYS A 257 -22.35 -21.90 -16.82
N SER A 258 -22.34 -23.21 -16.63
CA SER A 258 -21.09 -23.95 -16.48
C SER A 258 -20.22 -23.76 -17.72
N THR A 259 -18.94 -23.48 -17.50
CA THR A 259 -17.96 -23.23 -18.56
C THR A 259 -16.86 -24.27 -18.46
N ASP A 260 -16.54 -24.94 -19.57
CA ASP A 260 -15.38 -25.83 -19.63
C ASP A 260 -14.11 -24.99 -19.55
N LEU A 261 -13.41 -25.13 -18.42
CA LEU A 261 -12.21 -24.36 -18.14
C LEU A 261 -11.09 -24.64 -19.13
N LYS A 262 -11.08 -25.78 -19.85
CA LYS A 262 -10.10 -26.09 -20.89
C LYS A 262 -10.23 -25.24 -22.15
N THR A 263 -11.39 -24.62 -22.34
CA THR A 263 -11.65 -23.76 -23.51
C THR A 263 -11.24 -22.31 -23.28
N LEU A 264 -10.79 -21.97 -22.06
CA LEU A 264 -10.42 -20.60 -21.71
C LEU A 264 -9.15 -20.17 -22.43
N ARG A 265 -9.14 -18.92 -22.89
CA ARG A 265 -7.93 -18.22 -23.31
C ARG A 265 -7.48 -17.33 -22.17
N VAL A 266 -6.38 -17.71 -21.53
CA VAL A 266 -5.82 -16.97 -20.39
C VAL A 266 -4.78 -15.99 -20.91
N PHE A 267 -4.99 -14.71 -20.63
CA PHE A 267 -4.02 -13.65 -20.88
C PHE A 267 -3.57 -13.07 -19.55
N TYR A 268 -2.28 -12.76 -19.42
CA TYR A 268 -1.75 -12.18 -18.19
C TYR A 268 -0.73 -11.08 -18.48
N MET A 269 -0.55 -10.19 -17.50
CA MET A 269 0.40 -9.07 -17.55
C MET A 269 1.20 -9.05 -16.25
N ASN A 270 2.51 -8.77 -16.34
CA ASN A 270 3.38 -8.69 -15.16
C ASN A 270 3.23 -7.38 -14.37
N GLY A 271 2.38 -6.47 -14.84
CA GLY A 271 2.17 -5.15 -14.27
C GLY A 271 2.07 -4.08 -15.36
N ILE A 272 2.03 -2.83 -14.92
CA ILE A 272 2.00 -1.66 -15.79
C ILE A 272 3.38 -1.03 -15.74
N SER A 273 4.04 -0.93 -16.89
CA SER A 273 5.32 -0.21 -16.99
C SER A 273 5.05 1.28 -17.16
N ASN A 274 5.08 2.04 -16.07
CA ASN A 274 4.96 3.50 -16.03
C ASN A 274 5.94 4.05 -14.96
N CYS A 275 6.53 5.22 -15.17
CA CYS A 275 7.44 5.87 -14.22
C CYS A 275 6.81 6.24 -12.86
N PHE A 276 5.47 6.26 -12.76
CA PHE A 276 4.72 6.52 -11.54
C PHE A 276 4.12 5.26 -10.90
N VAL A 277 4.34 4.09 -11.49
CA VAL A 277 3.82 2.81 -10.98
C VAL A 277 5.00 1.91 -10.65
N GLU A 278 5.09 1.51 -9.37
CA GLU A 278 6.12 0.59 -8.93
C GLU A 278 5.97 -0.76 -9.65
N PRO A 279 7.07 -1.36 -10.14
CA PRO A 279 7.04 -2.72 -10.66
C PRO A 279 6.50 -3.72 -9.63
N LEU A 280 5.94 -4.82 -10.14
CA LEU A 280 5.44 -5.88 -9.29
C LEU A 280 6.58 -6.47 -8.45
N GLY A 281 6.41 -6.46 -7.11
CA GLY A 281 7.35 -7.07 -6.18
C GLY A 281 7.53 -8.57 -6.46
N SER A 282 8.66 -9.13 -6.01
CA SER A 282 9.02 -10.53 -6.25
C SER A 282 7.97 -11.52 -5.75
N GLU A 283 7.37 -11.27 -4.59
CA GLU A 283 6.31 -12.11 -4.01
C GLU A 283 5.05 -12.12 -4.88
N CYS A 284 4.55 -10.95 -5.26
CA CYS A 284 3.37 -10.83 -6.11
C CYS A 284 3.62 -11.39 -7.52
N SER A 285 4.84 -11.21 -8.05
CA SER A 285 5.27 -11.80 -9.33
C SER A 285 5.28 -13.33 -9.27
N ASN A 286 5.77 -13.90 -8.17
CA ASN A 286 5.74 -15.34 -7.94
C ASN A 286 4.29 -15.86 -7.78
N ALA A 287 3.43 -15.15 -7.06
CA ALA A 287 2.03 -15.52 -6.89
C ALA A 287 1.28 -15.52 -8.24
N LEU A 288 1.49 -14.50 -9.07
CA LEU A 288 0.95 -14.43 -10.43
C LEU A 288 1.43 -15.62 -11.27
N LYS A 289 2.73 -15.93 -11.22
CA LYS A 289 3.30 -17.08 -11.92
C LYS A 289 2.67 -18.40 -11.49
N LEU A 290 2.48 -18.60 -10.18
CA LEU A 290 1.81 -19.80 -9.66
C LEU A 290 0.36 -19.92 -10.14
N ALA A 291 -0.37 -18.79 -10.19
CA ALA A 291 -1.73 -18.77 -10.72
C ALA A 291 -1.77 -19.12 -12.21
N VAL A 292 -0.85 -18.56 -13.02
CA VAL A 292 -0.72 -18.90 -14.45
C VAL A 292 -0.39 -20.38 -14.63
N GLU A 293 0.64 -20.88 -13.96
CA GLU A 293 1.05 -22.29 -14.04
C GLU A 293 -0.05 -23.25 -13.59
N HIS A 294 -0.91 -22.84 -12.65
CA HIS A 294 -2.07 -23.64 -12.25
C HIS A 294 -3.01 -23.87 -13.44
N PHE A 295 -3.34 -22.83 -14.21
CA PHE A 295 -4.18 -22.98 -15.38
C PHE A 295 -3.52 -23.82 -16.46
N GLU A 296 -2.23 -23.60 -16.71
CA GLU A 296 -1.48 -24.34 -17.74
C GLU A 296 -1.41 -25.83 -17.42
N ARG A 297 -1.03 -26.20 -16.19
CA ARG A 297 -0.87 -27.61 -15.79
C ARG A 297 -2.20 -28.33 -15.61
N LYS A 298 -3.19 -27.68 -14.99
CA LYS A 298 -4.45 -28.35 -14.61
C LYS A 298 -5.40 -28.50 -15.79
N TYR A 299 -5.42 -27.53 -16.70
CA TYR A 299 -6.38 -27.47 -17.79
C TYR A 299 -5.75 -27.60 -19.18
N ASP A 300 -4.43 -27.79 -19.26
CA ASP A 300 -3.68 -27.94 -20.52
C ASP A 300 -3.89 -26.74 -21.46
N ILE A 301 -3.82 -25.53 -20.88
CA ILE A 301 -3.97 -24.25 -21.60
C ILE A 301 -2.59 -23.61 -21.75
N CYS A 302 -2.35 -22.93 -22.89
CA CYS A 302 -1.21 -22.03 -23.02
C CYS A 302 -1.62 -20.61 -22.62
N ALA A 303 -1.10 -20.11 -21.50
CA ALA A 303 -1.35 -18.74 -21.08
C ALA A 303 -0.47 -17.77 -21.89
N ILE A 304 -1.08 -16.69 -22.38
CA ILE A 304 -0.40 -15.73 -23.25
C ILE A 304 -0.08 -14.48 -22.43
N ARG A 305 1.22 -14.21 -22.26
CA ARG A 305 1.64 -12.91 -21.74
C ARG A 305 1.29 -11.83 -22.75
N VAL A 306 0.60 -10.79 -22.31
CA VAL A 306 0.27 -9.62 -23.13
C VAL A 306 0.91 -8.38 -22.55
N ASP A 307 1.32 -7.47 -23.44
CA ASP A 307 1.78 -6.14 -23.08
C ASP A 307 0.92 -5.16 -23.88
N LEU A 308 -0.09 -4.58 -23.23
CA LEU A 308 -1.05 -3.70 -23.89
C LEU A 308 -0.38 -2.36 -24.21
N PRO A 309 -0.37 -1.91 -25.48
CA PRO A 309 0.49 -0.82 -25.93
C PRO A 309 0.18 0.52 -25.24
N LEU A 310 -1.06 0.77 -24.84
CA LEU A 310 -1.48 2.03 -24.21
C LEU A 310 -1.59 1.95 -22.69
N VAL A 311 -1.27 0.81 -22.07
CA VAL A 311 -1.46 0.62 -20.62
C VAL A 311 -0.55 1.53 -19.79
N HIS A 312 0.58 1.96 -20.34
CA HIS A 312 1.47 2.91 -19.68
C HIS A 312 0.78 4.27 -19.44
N ASN A 313 -0.28 4.62 -20.19
CA ASN A 313 -1.07 5.83 -19.98
C ASN A 313 -2.27 5.62 -19.04
N ALA A 314 -2.38 4.46 -18.36
CA ALA A 314 -3.56 4.12 -17.56
C ALA A 314 -3.88 5.14 -16.46
N LEU A 315 -2.86 5.72 -15.81
CA LEU A 315 -3.06 6.76 -14.80
C LEU A 315 -3.60 8.05 -15.43
N ASP A 316 -3.05 8.47 -16.57
CA ASP A 316 -3.53 9.67 -17.29
C ASP A 316 -4.97 9.48 -17.76
N PHE A 317 -5.29 8.29 -18.28
CA PHE A 317 -6.66 7.93 -18.67
C PHE A 317 -7.60 7.96 -17.47
N TYR A 318 -7.17 7.46 -16.31
CA TYR A 318 -7.95 7.53 -15.08
C TYR A 318 -8.22 8.98 -14.68
N PHE A 319 -7.20 9.81 -14.47
CA PHE A 319 -7.37 11.19 -14.01
C PHE A 319 -8.12 12.06 -15.02
N THR A 320 -7.89 11.86 -16.32
CA THR A 320 -8.65 12.56 -17.37
C THR A 320 -10.11 12.14 -17.35
N SER A 321 -10.39 10.85 -17.17
CA SER A 321 -11.77 10.34 -17.07
C SER A 321 -12.48 10.82 -15.80
N MET A 322 -11.74 11.14 -14.75
CA MET A 322 -12.29 11.68 -13.49
C MET A 322 -12.68 13.17 -13.60
N ASN A 323 -12.21 13.87 -14.63
CA ASN A 323 -12.51 15.28 -14.84
C ASN A 323 -13.66 15.44 -15.84
N VAL A 324 -14.77 16.03 -15.39
CA VAL A 324 -15.93 16.30 -16.24
C VAL A 324 -16.07 17.82 -16.39
N PRO A 325 -15.92 18.38 -17.60
CA PRO A 325 -16.01 19.83 -17.80
C PRO A 325 -17.34 20.41 -17.33
N GLY A 326 -17.29 21.41 -16.44
CA GLY A 326 -18.47 22.07 -15.91
C GLY A 326 -19.08 21.42 -14.67
N GLU A 327 -18.56 20.27 -14.24
CA GLU A 327 -18.95 19.61 -12.99
C GLU A 327 -17.88 19.81 -11.91
N PRO A 328 -18.25 19.82 -10.61
CA PRO A 328 -17.29 19.80 -9.53
C PRO A 328 -16.41 18.54 -9.60
N ALA A 329 -15.13 18.67 -9.25
CA ALA A 329 -14.29 17.48 -9.09
C ALA A 329 -14.87 16.57 -7.99
N MET A 330 -14.85 15.25 -8.19
CA MET A 330 -15.41 14.26 -7.24
C MET A 330 -14.92 14.43 -5.80
N VAL A 331 -13.69 14.93 -5.61
CA VAL A 331 -13.12 15.24 -4.28
C VAL A 331 -13.95 16.30 -3.52
N HIS A 332 -14.59 17.24 -4.22
CA HIS A 332 -15.49 18.22 -3.62
C HIS A 332 -16.80 17.58 -3.13
N GLU A 333 -17.33 16.59 -3.85
CA GLU A 333 -18.51 15.84 -3.41
C GLU A 333 -18.20 14.93 -2.21
N MET A 334 -17.01 14.29 -2.20
CA MET A 334 -16.58 13.42 -1.10
C MET A 334 -16.28 14.16 0.21
N SER A 335 -15.84 15.43 0.13
CA SER A 335 -15.46 16.23 1.30
C SER A 335 -16.63 17.02 1.90
N GLY A 336 -17.76 17.14 1.20
CA GLY A 336 -18.90 17.97 1.62
C GLY A 336 -18.60 19.47 1.65
N ILE A 337 -17.43 19.90 1.15
CA ILE A 337 -17.01 21.31 1.15
C ILE A 337 -17.59 21.99 -0.09
N LYS A 338 -18.67 22.77 0.11
CA LYS A 338 -19.16 23.71 -0.90
C LYS A 338 -18.19 24.89 -1.00
N VAL A 339 -17.39 24.93 -2.05
CA VAL A 339 -16.60 26.13 -2.39
C VAL A 339 -17.59 27.19 -2.87
N ILE A 340 -17.85 28.20 -2.03
CA ILE A 340 -18.49 29.44 -2.46
C ILE A 340 -17.40 30.23 -3.19
N ILE A 341 -17.60 30.43 -4.51
CA ILE A 341 -16.73 31.26 -5.35
C ILE A 341 -16.80 32.72 -4.90
#